data_AF-A0A1C5K597-F1
#
_entry.id   AF-A0A1C5K597-F1
#
_cell.length_a   1.000
_cell.length_b   1.000
_cell.length_c   1.000
_cell.angle_alpha   90.00
_cell.angle_beta   90.00
_cell.angle_gamma   90.00
#
_symmetry.space_group_name_H-M   'P 1'
#
loop_
_entity.id
_entity.type
_entity.pdbx_description
1 polymer ?
#
loop_
_entity_poly.entity_id
_entity_poly.type
_entity_poly.pdbx_seq_one_letter_code
_entity_poly.pdbx_strand_id
1 'polypeptide(L)'
;MIPPSVSLVGSFRQHYAEVVAAAEIFTAAGVTVKSPPISRITNPGRNFVRFESDQPLSLDHHIQAATFEKIFSSDFVYVVNPGGYIGRTTAYELGRVHERGMAVYFAERPMDLPIQVPAGTVLNPRDLVAAVVEGGLRVQTVRRPRVAALPTADLVILTIREQRLNVLLVVRGKEPYRGMLALPGGFVRPGESLEDTARRELAEESGLDSSKLPLQQVHTYSMPDRDPRGRIVTTVFLAIAPNLPEVTGGTDASRADWVEIEESLGTRLAFDHEQILLQTLEHARRLLEYTTIAAAFCPKEFTIGELRQVYEAVWGIGLNPQNFHRKVRGTEGFLVDTGRKRTKQPGRPAELFRRGPAQILYPPMLRPSQG
;
A
#
# COMPACT_ATOMS: atom_id res chain seq x y z
N MET A 1 7.75 -1.12 42.35
CA MET A 1 7.99 -1.56 40.95
C MET A 1 7.61 -3.02 40.87
N ILE A 2 6.85 -3.45 39.86
CA ILE A 2 6.55 -4.88 39.69
C ILE A 2 7.87 -5.57 39.33
N PRO A 3 8.30 -6.63 40.05
CA PRO A 3 9.53 -7.34 39.72
C PRO A 3 9.42 -7.97 38.32
N PRO A 4 10.49 -7.95 37.51
CA PRO A 4 10.48 -8.59 36.19
C PRO A 4 10.24 -10.09 36.33
N SER A 5 9.73 -10.70 35.28
CA SER A 5 9.36 -12.11 35.24
C SER A 5 9.96 -12.84 34.05
N VAL A 6 10.35 -14.09 34.28
CA VAL A 6 11.02 -14.94 33.30
C VAL A 6 10.33 -16.30 33.19
N SER A 7 10.29 -16.84 31.98
CA SER A 7 10.06 -18.27 31.76
C SER A 7 11.32 -18.92 31.22
N LEU A 8 11.75 -20.00 31.88
CA LEU A 8 12.86 -20.82 31.44
C LEU A 8 12.35 -21.91 30.51
N VAL A 9 12.98 -22.04 29.36
CA VAL A 9 12.70 -23.11 28.38
C VAL A 9 13.99 -23.85 28.07
N GLY A 10 13.89 -25.12 27.71
CA GLY A 10 15.07 -25.94 27.42
C GLY A 10 14.72 -27.41 27.39
N SER A 11 15.70 -28.25 27.09
CA SER A 11 15.50 -29.70 27.14
C SER A 11 15.50 -30.17 28.59
N PHE A 12 14.35 -30.12 29.27
CA PHE A 12 14.21 -30.54 30.67
C PHE A 12 14.55 -32.03 30.90
N ARG A 13 14.65 -32.84 29.84
CA ARG A 13 15.14 -34.23 29.96
C ARG A 13 16.66 -34.30 30.10
N GLN A 14 17.38 -33.40 29.44
CA GLN A 14 18.84 -33.44 29.36
C GLN A 14 19.48 -32.48 30.37
N HIS A 15 18.83 -31.34 30.63
CA HIS A 15 19.44 -30.20 31.32
C HIS A 15 18.59 -29.66 32.47
N TYR A 16 17.86 -30.53 33.18
CA TYR A 16 16.96 -30.07 34.26
C TYR A 16 17.73 -29.42 35.42
N ALA A 17 18.91 -29.95 35.77
CA ALA A 17 19.71 -29.41 36.85
C ALA A 17 20.15 -27.96 36.55
N GLU A 18 20.53 -27.70 35.31
CA GLU A 18 20.92 -26.38 34.81
C GLU A 18 19.73 -25.43 34.76
N VAL A 19 18.52 -25.93 34.47
CA VAL A 19 17.28 -25.15 34.54
C VAL A 19 16.97 -24.75 35.98
N VAL A 20 17.11 -25.67 36.93
CA VAL A 20 16.94 -25.37 38.36
C VAL A 20 17.96 -24.33 38.83
N ALA A 21 19.24 -24.51 38.49
CA ALA A 21 20.30 -23.57 38.85
C ALA A 21 20.05 -22.16 38.25
N ALA A 22 19.59 -22.06 37.01
CA ALA A 22 19.20 -20.79 36.41
C ALA A 22 18.02 -20.16 37.15
N ALA A 23 17.00 -20.96 37.51
CA ALA A 23 15.84 -20.48 38.26
C ALA A 23 16.24 -19.92 39.64
N GLU A 24 17.17 -20.57 40.33
CA GLU A 24 17.70 -20.09 41.61
C GLU A 24 18.40 -18.73 41.46
N ILE A 25 19.20 -18.56 40.42
CA ILE A 25 19.89 -17.29 40.14
C ILE A 25 18.89 -16.15 39.89
N PHE A 26 17.90 -16.37 39.03
CA PHE A 26 16.86 -15.37 38.74
C PHE A 26 16.03 -15.04 39.99
N THR A 27 15.63 -16.07 40.75
CA THR A 27 14.84 -15.90 41.98
C THR A 27 15.61 -15.11 43.04
N ALA A 28 16.89 -15.43 43.25
CA ALA A 28 17.76 -14.74 44.20
C ALA A 28 17.95 -13.25 43.85
N ALA A 29 17.83 -12.90 42.57
CA ALA A 29 17.89 -11.54 42.08
C ALA A 29 16.55 -10.79 42.06
N GLY A 30 15.48 -11.40 42.60
CA GLY A 30 14.15 -10.81 42.63
C GLY A 30 13.38 -10.88 41.31
N VAL A 31 13.83 -11.70 40.35
CA VAL A 31 13.09 -11.97 39.11
C VAL A 31 12.11 -13.13 39.36
N THR A 32 10.84 -12.95 38.99
CA THR A 32 9.80 -13.97 39.17
C THR A 32 9.90 -15.05 38.09
N VAL A 33 10.25 -16.28 38.46
CA VAL A 33 10.26 -17.44 37.55
C VAL A 33 8.83 -18.00 37.42
N LYS A 34 8.21 -17.87 36.24
CA LYS A 34 6.83 -18.32 35.97
C LYS A 34 6.75 -19.76 35.47
N SER A 35 7.80 -20.24 34.80
CA SER A 35 7.89 -21.59 34.25
C SER A 35 9.38 -22.03 34.18
N PRO A 36 9.70 -23.32 34.36
CA PRO A 36 8.83 -24.39 34.84
C PRO A 36 8.51 -24.25 36.34
N PRO A 37 7.61 -25.07 36.92
CA PRO A 37 7.23 -24.99 38.34
C PRO A 37 8.33 -25.42 39.34
N ILE A 38 9.54 -25.73 38.88
CA ILE A 38 10.70 -26.19 39.69
C ILE A 38 10.30 -27.28 40.70
N SER A 39 9.81 -28.41 40.18
CA SER A 39 9.40 -29.58 40.97
C SER A 39 9.86 -30.88 40.32
N ARG A 40 9.68 -32.01 41.01
CA ARG A 40 10.19 -33.31 40.54
C ARG A 40 9.51 -33.74 39.24
N ILE A 41 10.30 -34.25 38.29
CA ILE A 41 9.78 -34.92 37.08
C ILE A 41 9.27 -36.32 37.46
N THR A 42 8.02 -36.63 37.11
CA THR A 42 7.31 -37.85 37.57
C THR A 42 7.20 -38.97 36.54
N ASN A 43 7.52 -38.69 35.27
CA ASN A 43 7.29 -39.62 34.16
C ASN A 43 8.58 -39.98 33.40
N PRO A 44 9.51 -40.76 33.98
CA PRO A 44 10.73 -41.15 33.27
C PRO A 44 10.43 -41.92 31.97
N GLY A 45 11.23 -41.69 30.92
CA GLY A 45 11.14 -42.44 29.65
C GLY A 45 10.09 -41.96 28.62
N ARG A 46 9.31 -40.91 28.90
CA ARG A 46 8.38 -40.30 27.93
C ARG A 46 8.96 -39.02 27.30
N ASN A 47 8.59 -38.75 26.04
CA ASN A 47 9.05 -37.54 25.34
C ASN A 47 8.55 -36.24 25.98
N PHE A 48 7.28 -36.17 26.38
CA PHE A 48 6.71 -35.04 27.11
C PHE A 48 7.07 -35.12 28.60
N VAL A 49 7.53 -34.02 29.20
CA VAL A 49 7.90 -33.93 30.62
C VAL A 49 6.67 -33.58 31.44
N ARG A 50 6.45 -34.31 32.53
CA ARG A 50 5.44 -33.98 33.55
C ARG A 50 6.10 -33.76 34.89
N PHE A 51 5.62 -32.74 35.58
CA PHE A 51 6.03 -32.33 36.91
C PHE A 51 5.04 -32.87 37.96
N GLU A 52 5.51 -33.01 39.19
CA GLU A 52 4.67 -33.44 40.33
C GLU A 52 3.54 -32.45 40.62
N SER A 53 3.75 -31.17 40.31
CA SER A 53 2.74 -30.12 40.41
C SER A 53 1.68 -30.13 39.31
N ASP A 54 1.82 -30.97 38.28
CA ASP A 54 0.84 -31.05 37.20
C ASP A 54 -0.40 -31.81 37.65
N GLN A 55 -1.58 -31.38 37.18
CA GLN A 55 -2.84 -32.04 37.50
C GLN A 55 -2.83 -33.51 37.05
N PRO A 56 -3.14 -34.47 37.95
CA PRO A 56 -3.30 -35.87 37.59
C PRO A 56 -4.33 -36.03 36.47
N LEU A 57 -4.06 -36.90 35.48
CA LEU A 57 -4.94 -37.22 34.35
C LEU A 57 -5.13 -36.15 33.26
N SER A 58 -4.54 -34.94 33.39
CA SER A 58 -4.57 -33.97 32.28
C SER A 58 -3.88 -34.50 31.03
N LEU A 59 -4.40 -34.18 29.85
CA LEU A 59 -3.76 -34.51 28.56
C LEU A 59 -2.52 -33.62 28.35
N ASP A 60 -1.48 -34.15 27.68
CA ASP A 60 -0.20 -33.45 27.50
C ASP A 60 -0.37 -32.08 26.82
N HIS A 61 -1.30 -31.96 25.86
CA HIS A 61 -1.55 -30.70 25.17
C HIS A 61 -2.22 -29.64 26.06
N HIS A 62 -3.01 -30.04 27.07
CA HIS A 62 -3.55 -29.10 28.06
C HIS A 62 -2.46 -28.57 28.98
N ILE A 63 -1.53 -29.45 29.39
CA ILE A 63 -0.36 -29.05 30.20
C ILE A 63 0.51 -28.10 29.38
N GLN A 64 0.78 -28.40 28.10
CA GLN A 64 1.54 -27.53 27.22
C GLN A 64 0.85 -26.16 27.02
N ALA A 65 -0.47 -26.14 26.88
CA ALA A 65 -1.23 -24.88 26.77
C ALA A 65 -1.10 -24.02 28.03
N ALA A 66 -1.23 -24.62 29.22
CA ALA A 66 -1.03 -23.92 30.49
C ALA A 66 0.42 -23.41 30.67
N THR A 67 1.43 -24.19 30.24
CA THR A 67 2.82 -23.75 30.20
C THR A 67 2.99 -22.55 29.28
N PHE A 68 2.34 -22.55 28.11
CA PHE A 68 2.37 -21.43 27.20
C PHE A 68 1.75 -20.15 27.77
N GLU A 69 0.65 -20.22 28.53
CA GLU A 69 0.10 -19.05 29.22
C GLU A 69 1.11 -18.43 30.21
N LYS A 70 1.90 -19.27 30.89
CA LYS A 70 2.99 -18.82 31.77
C LYS A 70 4.13 -18.18 30.98
N ILE A 71 4.54 -18.82 29.88
CA ILE A 71 5.56 -18.30 28.96
C ILE A 71 5.13 -16.93 28.42
N PHE A 72 3.93 -16.82 27.84
CA PHE A 72 3.45 -15.60 27.18
C PHE A 72 3.15 -14.45 28.14
N SER A 73 2.95 -14.74 29.43
CA SER A 73 2.80 -13.70 30.46
C SER A 73 4.14 -13.26 31.07
N SER A 74 5.28 -13.86 30.70
CA SER A 74 6.60 -13.46 31.20
C SER A 74 7.15 -12.26 30.44
N ASP A 75 7.97 -11.43 31.10
CA ASP A 75 8.62 -10.28 30.45
C ASP A 75 9.69 -10.74 29.44
N PHE A 76 10.35 -11.87 29.72
CA PHE A 76 11.29 -12.50 28.80
C PHE A 76 11.35 -14.02 28.94
N VAL A 77 11.93 -14.65 27.93
CA VAL A 77 12.23 -16.09 27.89
C VAL A 77 13.74 -16.28 27.96
N TYR A 78 14.17 -17.19 28.83
CA TYR A 78 15.57 -17.60 28.93
C TYR A 78 15.71 -19.07 28.54
N VAL A 79 16.52 -19.34 27.53
CA VAL A 79 16.75 -20.66 26.97
C VAL A 79 17.96 -21.28 27.67
N VAL A 80 17.72 -22.36 28.39
CA VAL A 80 18.76 -23.15 29.05
C VAL A 80 19.18 -24.25 28.10
N ASN A 81 20.30 -24.03 27.40
CA ASN A 81 20.82 -24.89 26.34
C ASN A 81 22.34 -25.15 26.45
N PRO A 82 22.81 -25.87 27.49
CA PRO A 82 24.21 -26.28 27.59
C PRO A 82 24.71 -26.96 26.32
N GLY A 83 25.91 -26.60 25.86
CA GLY A 83 26.49 -27.10 24.61
C GLY A 83 25.72 -26.68 23.34
N GLY A 84 24.79 -25.73 23.44
CA GLY A 84 24.01 -25.20 22.33
C GLY A 84 22.83 -26.07 21.87
N TYR A 85 22.45 -27.11 22.62
CA TYR A 85 21.35 -28.02 22.24
C TYR A 85 19.97 -27.47 22.61
N ILE A 86 19.07 -27.36 21.63
CA ILE A 86 17.68 -26.88 21.81
C ILE A 86 16.70 -28.04 21.84
N GLY A 87 16.75 -28.94 20.86
CA GLY A 87 15.79 -30.04 20.72
C GLY A 87 14.39 -29.62 20.24
N ARG A 88 13.57 -30.63 19.90
CA ARG A 88 12.30 -30.44 19.16
C ARG A 88 11.24 -29.64 19.92
N THR A 89 11.02 -29.94 21.19
CA THR A 89 9.97 -29.29 22.00
C THR A 89 10.31 -27.82 22.22
N THR A 90 11.55 -27.53 22.62
CA THR A 90 12.01 -26.15 22.81
C THR A 90 12.05 -25.38 21.49
N ALA A 91 12.36 -26.02 20.36
CA ALA A 91 12.24 -25.40 19.04
C ALA A 91 10.81 -24.94 18.73
N TYR A 92 9.80 -25.76 19.07
CA TYR A 92 8.39 -25.40 18.92
C TYR A 92 8.01 -24.23 19.83
N GLU A 93 8.42 -24.27 21.10
CA GLU A 93 8.19 -23.16 22.04
C GLU A 93 8.85 -21.87 21.56
N LEU A 94 10.09 -21.92 21.09
CA LEU A 94 10.81 -20.79 20.51
C LEU A 94 10.08 -20.22 19.29
N GLY A 95 9.51 -21.07 18.43
CA GLY A 95 8.68 -20.60 17.32
C GLY A 95 7.49 -19.76 17.79
N ARG A 96 6.79 -20.20 18.84
CA ARG A 96 5.62 -19.50 19.41
C ARG A 96 6.00 -18.23 20.17
N VAL A 97 7.15 -18.23 20.83
CA VAL A 97 7.73 -17.07 21.52
C VAL A 97 8.17 -16.02 20.50
N HIS A 98 8.82 -16.44 19.42
CA HIS A 98 9.25 -15.58 18.32
C HIS A 98 8.06 -14.92 17.60
N GLU A 99 6.98 -15.67 17.33
CA GLU A 99 5.75 -15.16 16.72
C GLU A 99 5.12 -14.01 17.52
N ARG A 100 5.20 -14.07 18.85
CA ARG A 100 4.70 -13.02 19.75
C ARG A 100 5.67 -11.85 19.94
N GLY A 101 6.86 -11.89 19.35
CA GLY A 101 7.86 -10.84 19.48
C GLY A 101 8.41 -10.68 20.89
N MET A 102 8.37 -11.76 21.68
CA MET A 102 8.92 -11.77 23.04
C MET A 102 10.46 -11.74 23.02
N ALA A 103 11.01 -11.29 24.14
CA ALA A 103 12.43 -11.35 24.41
C ALA A 103 12.92 -12.78 24.59
N VAL A 104 14.02 -13.11 23.90
CA VAL A 104 14.66 -14.42 24.05
C VAL A 104 16.15 -14.24 24.27
N TYR A 105 16.62 -14.80 25.36
CA TYR A 105 18.04 -14.91 25.71
C TYR A 105 18.44 -16.37 25.78
N PHE A 106 19.68 -16.67 25.42
CA PHE A 106 20.21 -18.02 25.40
C PHE A 106 21.42 -18.13 26.34
N ALA A 107 21.51 -19.24 27.06
CA ALA A 107 22.69 -19.55 27.86
C ALA A 107 23.93 -19.73 26.98
N GLU A 108 23.77 -20.43 25.86
CA GLU A 108 24.81 -20.62 24.85
C GLU A 108 24.23 -20.45 23.44
N ARG A 109 25.08 -20.30 22.41
CA ARG A 109 24.59 -20.18 21.04
C ARG A 109 23.93 -21.51 20.60
N PRO A 110 22.68 -21.50 20.10
CA PRO A 110 22.07 -22.67 19.48
C PRO A 110 22.94 -23.26 18.36
N MET A 111 23.15 -24.58 18.39
CA MET A 111 24.00 -25.31 17.43
C MET A 111 23.21 -26.30 16.57
N ASP A 112 22.04 -26.75 17.04
CA ASP A 112 21.19 -27.75 16.40
C ASP A 112 20.01 -27.16 15.62
N LEU A 113 19.91 -25.82 15.57
CA LEU A 113 18.88 -25.09 14.82
C LEU A 113 19.50 -23.94 13.99
N PRO A 114 19.15 -23.80 12.70
CA PRO A 114 19.65 -22.72 11.85
C PRO A 114 18.86 -21.42 12.06
N ILE A 115 18.81 -20.94 13.31
CA ILE A 115 18.10 -19.70 13.67
C ILE A 115 19.06 -18.51 13.78
N GLN A 116 18.58 -17.33 13.40
CA GLN A 116 19.32 -16.10 13.64
C GLN A 116 19.30 -15.78 15.14
N VAL A 117 20.50 -15.59 15.71
CA VAL A 117 20.69 -15.21 17.11
C VAL A 117 21.22 -13.78 17.13
N PRO A 118 20.42 -12.79 17.58
CA PRO A 118 20.87 -11.39 17.65
C PRO A 118 22.11 -11.22 18.53
N ALA A 119 22.93 -10.21 18.23
CA ALA A 119 24.07 -9.87 19.08
C ALA A 119 23.57 -9.41 20.46
N GLY A 120 24.27 -9.82 21.53
CA GLY A 120 23.92 -9.44 22.91
C GLY A 120 22.77 -10.24 23.54
N THR A 121 22.27 -11.30 22.89
CA THR A 121 21.24 -12.18 23.47
C THR A 121 21.77 -13.53 23.97
N VAL A 122 23.07 -13.79 23.84
CA VAL A 122 23.74 -14.94 24.46
C VAL A 122 24.45 -14.46 25.72
N LEU A 123 23.89 -14.76 26.88
CA LEU A 123 24.33 -14.29 28.19
C LEU A 123 24.09 -15.39 29.21
N ASN A 124 25.03 -15.61 30.13
CA ASN A 124 24.78 -16.49 31.27
C ASN A 124 23.74 -15.84 32.22
N PRO A 125 23.11 -16.60 33.14
CA PRO A 125 22.00 -16.08 33.94
C PRO A 125 22.41 -14.89 34.83
N ARG A 126 23.65 -14.86 35.33
CA ARG A 126 24.14 -13.78 36.21
C ARG A 126 24.34 -12.48 35.45
N ASP A 127 24.94 -12.57 34.27
CA ASP A 127 25.15 -11.40 33.41
C ASP A 127 23.82 -10.83 32.94
N LEU A 128 22.87 -11.71 32.58
CA LEU A 128 21.53 -11.27 32.21
C LEU A 128 20.80 -10.60 33.38
N VAL A 129 20.89 -11.15 34.59
CA VAL A 129 20.34 -10.54 35.80
C VAL A 129 20.91 -9.14 36.01
N ALA A 130 22.24 -8.97 35.97
CA ALA A 130 22.85 -7.66 36.11
C ALA A 130 22.30 -6.68 35.06
N ALA A 131 22.18 -7.15 33.81
CA ALA A 131 21.69 -6.34 32.71
C ALA A 131 20.18 -5.98 32.80
N VAL A 132 19.35 -6.87 33.37
CA VAL A 132 17.90 -6.69 33.58
C VAL A 132 17.61 -5.84 34.81
N VAL A 133 18.33 -6.05 35.92
CA VAL A 133 18.10 -5.40 37.21
C VAL A 133 18.78 -4.04 37.30
N GLU A 134 19.98 -3.88 36.74
CA GLU A 134 20.77 -2.65 36.85
C GLU A 134 20.67 -1.75 35.61
N GLY A 135 20.39 -2.32 34.43
CA GLY A 135 20.54 -1.64 33.14
C GLY A 135 19.26 -1.37 32.34
N GLY A 136 18.09 -1.86 32.77
CA GLY A 136 16.82 -1.62 32.07
C GLY A 136 16.83 -2.08 30.61
N LEU A 137 17.38 -3.27 30.34
CA LEU A 137 17.65 -3.74 28.98
C LEU A 137 16.37 -3.76 28.12
N ARG A 138 16.38 -2.96 27.05
CA ARG A 138 15.36 -3.01 25.99
C ARG A 138 15.68 -4.16 25.05
N VAL A 139 14.89 -5.20 25.16
CA VAL A 139 14.87 -6.34 24.26
C VAL A 139 14.65 -5.87 22.82
N GLN A 140 15.58 -6.23 21.92
CA GLN A 140 15.31 -6.09 20.49
C GLN A 140 14.48 -7.27 20.00
N THR A 141 13.19 -7.02 19.77
CA THR A 141 12.33 -7.94 19.02
C THR A 141 12.94 -8.19 17.64
N VAL A 142 13.18 -9.46 17.26
CA VAL A 142 13.53 -9.81 15.88
C VAL A 142 12.30 -9.56 15.00
N ARG A 143 12.15 -8.32 14.54
CA ARG A 143 11.12 -7.96 13.55
C ARG A 143 11.61 -8.45 12.19
N ARG A 144 10.76 -9.15 11.43
CA ARG A 144 10.98 -9.31 9.99
C ARG A 144 11.29 -7.92 9.41
N PRO A 145 12.29 -7.77 8.51
CA PRO A 145 12.58 -6.47 7.91
C PRO A 145 11.33 -6.01 7.18
N ARG A 146 10.65 -5.02 7.76
CA ARG A 146 9.56 -4.31 7.09
C ARG A 146 10.24 -3.28 6.20
N VAL A 147 9.96 -3.34 4.90
CA VAL A 147 10.40 -2.29 3.99
C VAL A 147 9.43 -1.12 4.17
N ALA A 148 9.91 -0.04 4.79
CA ALA A 148 9.20 1.21 4.78
C ALA A 148 9.21 1.77 3.35
N ALA A 149 8.05 2.18 2.86
CA ALA A 149 7.89 2.89 1.61
C ALA A 149 7.24 4.24 1.89
N LEU A 150 7.67 5.27 1.20
CA LEU A 150 7.04 6.58 1.27
C LEU A 150 5.90 6.66 0.25
N PRO A 151 4.65 6.92 0.69
CA PRO A 151 3.53 7.03 -0.23
C PRO A 151 3.47 8.42 -0.88
N THR A 152 3.11 8.45 -2.16
CA THR A 152 2.83 9.65 -2.94
C THR A 152 1.50 9.51 -3.69
N ALA A 153 0.94 10.63 -4.13
CA ALA A 153 -0.17 10.66 -5.08
C ALA A 153 0.20 11.48 -6.31
N ASP A 154 -0.01 10.91 -7.50
CA ASP A 154 0.18 11.59 -8.79
C ASP A 154 -1.16 11.74 -9.51
N LEU A 155 -1.34 12.82 -10.27
CA LEU A 155 -2.58 13.14 -10.95
C LEU A 155 -2.43 13.18 -12.46
N VAL A 156 -3.36 12.54 -13.17
CA VAL A 156 -3.54 12.70 -14.61
C VAL A 156 -4.86 13.44 -14.82
N ILE A 157 -4.77 14.73 -15.13
CA ILE A 157 -5.95 15.57 -15.37
C ILE A 157 -6.07 15.80 -16.87
N LEU A 158 -7.18 15.35 -17.45
CA LEU A 158 -7.45 15.42 -18.88
C LEU A 158 -8.59 16.39 -19.18
N THR A 159 -8.39 17.20 -20.21
CA THR A 159 -9.42 18.11 -20.73
C THR A 159 -9.29 18.29 -22.24
N ILE A 160 -10.34 18.79 -22.90
CA ILE A 160 -10.30 19.09 -24.33
C ILE A 160 -10.18 20.60 -24.50
N ARG A 161 -9.12 21.03 -25.18
CA ARG A 161 -8.88 22.43 -25.54
C ARG A 161 -8.64 22.49 -27.05
N GLU A 162 -9.28 23.45 -27.72
CA GLU A 162 -9.14 23.62 -29.17
C GLU A 162 -9.35 22.33 -29.99
N GLN A 163 -10.31 21.49 -29.56
CA GLN A 163 -10.63 20.17 -30.14
C GLN A 163 -9.52 19.11 -30.00
N ARG A 164 -8.57 19.31 -29.09
CA ARG A 164 -7.49 18.36 -28.81
C ARG A 164 -7.46 17.96 -27.35
N LEU A 165 -7.10 16.70 -27.09
CA LEU A 165 -6.94 16.21 -25.73
C LEU A 165 -5.65 16.76 -25.14
N ASN A 166 -5.77 17.39 -23.98
CA ASN A 166 -4.66 17.96 -23.23
C ASN A 166 -4.56 17.29 -21.86
N VAL A 167 -3.34 17.22 -21.35
CA VAL A 167 -3.01 16.78 -20.00
C VAL A 167 -2.40 17.94 -19.21
N LEU A 168 -2.72 18.03 -17.93
CA LEU A 168 -2.03 18.94 -17.01
C LEU A 168 -0.63 18.41 -16.69
N LEU A 169 0.40 19.20 -16.97
CA LEU A 169 1.78 18.92 -16.57
C LEU A 169 2.36 20.10 -15.79
N VAL A 170 3.30 19.77 -14.91
CA VAL A 170 4.06 20.75 -14.11
C VAL A 170 5.55 20.65 -14.45
N VAL A 171 6.27 21.76 -14.33
CA VAL A 171 7.73 21.79 -14.43
C VAL A 171 8.33 21.66 -13.03
N ARG A 172 9.13 20.61 -12.82
CA ARG A 172 9.72 20.33 -11.51
C ARG A 172 10.70 21.42 -11.07
N GLY A 173 10.45 22.04 -9.91
CA GLY A 173 11.36 23.05 -9.34
C GLY A 173 12.57 22.48 -8.59
N LYS A 174 12.55 21.19 -8.24
CA LYS A 174 13.54 20.53 -7.36
C LYS A 174 14.12 19.26 -7.97
N GLU A 175 15.32 18.89 -7.53
CA GLU A 175 15.92 17.59 -7.84
C GLU A 175 15.16 16.42 -7.18
N PRO A 176 15.22 15.21 -7.76
CA PRO A 176 15.79 14.85 -9.06
C PRO A 176 14.94 15.40 -10.23
N TYR A 177 15.48 15.42 -11.45
CA TYR A 177 14.79 15.81 -12.68
C TYR A 177 14.31 17.28 -12.68
N ARG A 178 15.07 18.18 -12.05
CA ARG A 178 14.74 19.61 -12.04
C ARG A 178 14.62 20.13 -13.48
N GLY A 179 13.56 20.91 -13.73
CA GLY A 179 13.27 21.50 -15.05
C GLY A 179 12.57 20.56 -16.04
N MET A 180 12.39 19.28 -15.70
CA MET A 180 11.61 18.35 -16.53
C MET A 180 10.11 18.48 -16.27
N LEU A 181 9.31 18.15 -17.27
CA LEU A 181 7.86 17.99 -17.14
C LEU A 181 7.52 16.75 -16.29
N ALA A 182 6.48 16.86 -15.49
CA ALA A 182 5.97 15.80 -14.64
C ALA A 182 4.45 15.91 -14.51
N LEU A 183 3.80 14.80 -14.15
CA LEU A 183 2.46 14.84 -13.59
C LEU A 183 2.48 15.61 -12.27
N PRO A 184 1.42 16.38 -11.96
CA PRO A 184 1.25 16.96 -10.63
C PRO A 184 1.20 15.87 -9.57
N GLY A 185 1.84 16.10 -8.42
CA GLY A 185 1.87 15.08 -7.38
C GLY A 185 2.95 15.27 -6.32
N GLY A 186 2.79 14.55 -5.22
CA GLY A 186 3.68 14.70 -4.07
C GLY A 186 3.41 13.71 -2.95
N PHE A 187 4.12 13.91 -1.83
CA PHE A 187 4.11 12.99 -0.70
C PHE A 187 2.91 13.20 0.20
N VAL A 188 2.43 12.10 0.78
CA VAL A 188 1.45 12.14 1.87
C VAL A 188 2.06 12.82 3.10
N ARG A 189 1.37 13.83 3.63
CA ARG A 189 1.66 14.54 4.87
C ARG A 189 1.01 13.84 6.08
N PRO A 190 1.47 14.10 7.32
CA PRO A 190 0.83 13.52 8.50
C PRO A 190 -0.67 13.87 8.59
N GLY A 191 -1.51 12.84 8.74
CA GLY A 191 -2.94 13.00 8.94
C GLY A 191 -3.79 13.11 7.66
N GLU A 192 -3.20 12.98 6.47
CA GLU A 192 -3.94 13.01 5.20
C GLU A 192 -4.02 11.61 4.55
N SER A 193 -5.12 11.35 3.83
CA SER A 193 -5.25 10.18 2.95
C SER A 193 -4.56 10.42 1.59
N LEU A 194 -4.48 9.39 0.74
CA LEU A 194 -3.98 9.57 -0.64
C LEU A 194 -4.91 10.45 -1.47
N GLU A 195 -6.22 10.35 -1.22
CA GLU A 195 -7.24 11.20 -1.83
C GLU A 195 -7.08 12.66 -1.41
N ASP A 196 -6.85 12.91 -0.12
CA ASP A 196 -6.58 14.26 0.39
C ASP A 196 -5.27 14.82 -0.18
N THR A 197 -4.23 13.96 -0.26
CA THR A 197 -2.93 14.29 -0.89
C THR A 197 -3.17 14.73 -2.34
N ALA A 198 -3.87 13.93 -3.14
CA ALA A 198 -4.14 14.24 -4.54
C ALA A 198 -4.90 15.57 -4.70
N ARG A 199 -5.90 15.81 -3.86
CA ARG A 199 -6.66 17.07 -3.87
C ARG A 199 -5.81 18.29 -3.51
N ARG A 200 -4.90 18.12 -2.55
CA ARG A 200 -3.98 19.17 -2.11
C ARG A 200 -2.94 19.47 -3.17
N GLU A 201 -2.24 18.46 -3.69
CA GLU A 201 -1.20 18.63 -4.72
C GLU A 201 -1.80 19.28 -5.98
N LEU A 202 -3.00 18.85 -6.40
CA LEU A 202 -3.70 19.48 -7.52
C LEU A 202 -3.92 20.98 -7.30
N ALA A 203 -4.37 21.38 -6.11
CA ALA A 203 -4.62 22.78 -5.79
C ALA A 203 -3.31 23.58 -5.66
N GLU A 204 -2.30 23.04 -4.97
CA GLU A 204 -1.01 23.69 -4.70
C GLU A 204 -0.19 23.90 -5.98
N GLU A 205 -0.22 22.97 -6.93
CA GLU A 205 0.65 23.00 -8.12
C GLU A 205 -0.01 23.59 -9.38
N SER A 206 -1.34 23.66 -9.44
CA SER A 206 -2.05 24.15 -10.64
C SER A 206 -3.09 25.24 -10.39
N GLY A 207 -3.43 25.51 -9.12
CA GLY A 207 -4.50 26.45 -8.75
C GLY A 207 -5.91 25.95 -9.03
N LEU A 208 -6.08 24.69 -9.46
CA LEU A 208 -7.40 24.10 -9.71
C LEU A 208 -8.17 23.81 -8.42
N ASP A 209 -9.47 24.12 -8.45
CA ASP A 209 -10.39 23.77 -7.38
C ASP A 209 -10.69 22.27 -7.42
N SER A 210 -9.95 21.53 -6.59
CA SER A 210 -10.04 20.08 -6.50
C SER A 210 -11.38 19.58 -5.96
N SER A 211 -12.19 20.43 -5.31
CA SER A 211 -13.54 20.06 -4.85
C SER A 211 -14.53 19.88 -6.00
N LYS A 212 -14.27 20.50 -7.15
CA LYS A 212 -15.12 20.44 -8.34
C LYS A 212 -14.73 19.34 -9.32
N LEU A 213 -13.64 18.62 -9.04
CA LEU A 213 -13.12 17.57 -9.89
C LEU A 213 -13.32 16.19 -9.24
N PRO A 214 -14.08 15.29 -9.87
CA PRO A 214 -14.17 13.91 -9.42
C PRO A 214 -12.85 13.20 -9.74
N LEU A 215 -12.06 12.92 -8.70
CA LEU A 215 -10.84 12.13 -8.80
C LEU A 215 -11.17 10.64 -8.68
N GLN A 216 -10.75 9.86 -9.67
CA GLN A 216 -10.85 8.40 -9.66
C GLN A 216 -9.46 7.80 -9.46
N GLN A 217 -9.28 6.96 -8.45
CA GLN A 217 -8.06 6.16 -8.33
C GLN A 217 -8.00 5.14 -9.48
N VAL A 218 -6.86 5.07 -10.17
CA VAL A 218 -6.67 4.18 -11.34
C VAL A 218 -5.72 3.04 -11.02
N HIS A 219 -4.52 3.35 -10.51
CA HIS A 219 -3.49 2.35 -10.26
C HIS A 219 -2.50 2.80 -9.18
N THR A 220 -1.74 1.85 -8.63
CA THR A 220 -0.63 2.12 -7.71
C THR A 220 0.66 1.54 -8.27
N TYR A 221 1.67 2.38 -8.46
CA TYR A 221 2.99 2.01 -8.99
C TYR A 221 3.97 1.85 -7.84
N SER A 222 4.67 0.71 -7.81
CA SER A 222 5.48 0.29 -6.67
C SER A 222 6.80 -0.40 -7.06
N MET A 223 7.29 -0.15 -8.29
CA MET A 223 8.59 -0.66 -8.72
C MET A 223 9.70 -0.09 -7.81
N PRO A 224 10.65 -0.92 -7.31
CA PRO A 224 11.66 -0.46 -6.34
C PRO A 224 12.56 0.67 -6.82
N ASP A 225 12.75 0.79 -8.12
CA ASP A 225 13.65 1.68 -8.83
C ASP A 225 12.94 2.84 -9.54
N ARG A 226 11.61 2.98 -9.36
CA ARG A 226 10.84 4.07 -10.01
C ARG A 226 11.30 5.46 -9.61
N ASP A 227 11.84 5.59 -8.40
CA ASP A 227 12.32 6.85 -7.85
C ASP A 227 13.74 6.70 -7.30
N PRO A 228 14.72 7.50 -7.77
CA PRO A 228 16.11 7.39 -7.32
C PRO A 228 16.30 7.80 -5.85
N ARG A 229 15.31 8.42 -5.20
CA ARG A 229 15.37 8.84 -3.79
C ARG A 229 15.13 7.69 -2.81
N GLY A 230 14.64 6.54 -3.28
CA GLY A 230 14.42 5.34 -2.47
C GLY A 230 13.07 4.67 -2.73
N ARG A 231 12.61 3.87 -1.76
CA ARG A 231 11.36 3.11 -1.89
C ARG A 231 10.15 4.04 -1.82
N ILE A 232 9.64 4.43 -2.98
CA ILE A 232 8.46 5.29 -3.13
C ILE A 232 7.36 4.51 -3.85
N VAL A 233 6.13 4.64 -3.35
CA VAL A 233 4.94 4.03 -3.95
C VAL A 233 3.97 5.16 -4.28
N THR A 234 3.57 5.28 -5.54
CA THR A 234 2.62 6.31 -5.95
C THR A 234 1.26 5.73 -6.30
N THR A 235 0.20 6.38 -5.85
CA THR A 235 -1.17 6.09 -6.28
C THR A 235 -1.64 7.17 -7.24
N VAL A 236 -2.12 6.74 -8.41
CA VAL A 236 -2.49 7.63 -9.51
C VAL A 236 -3.99 7.90 -9.51
N PHE A 237 -4.33 9.18 -9.60
CA PHE A 237 -5.70 9.67 -9.70
C PHE A 237 -5.95 10.30 -11.07
N LEU A 238 -7.07 9.94 -11.68
CA LEU A 238 -7.54 10.48 -12.95
C LEU A 238 -8.72 11.43 -12.72
N ALA A 239 -8.72 12.56 -13.41
CA ALA A 239 -9.92 13.35 -13.66
C ALA A 239 -10.05 13.64 -15.15
N ILE A 240 -11.27 13.51 -15.69
CA ILE A 240 -11.59 13.90 -17.06
C ILE A 240 -12.72 14.91 -16.98
N ALA A 241 -12.46 16.17 -17.31
CA ALA A 241 -13.43 17.24 -17.15
C ALA A 241 -13.34 18.30 -18.25
N PRO A 242 -14.48 18.86 -18.67
CA PRO A 242 -14.52 19.93 -19.67
C PRO A 242 -14.30 21.31 -19.05
N ASN A 243 -13.91 22.28 -19.89
CA ASN A 243 -13.86 23.70 -19.54
C ASN A 243 -13.05 24.00 -18.26
N LEU A 244 -11.95 23.26 -18.06
CA LEU A 244 -11.03 23.56 -16.96
C LEU A 244 -10.35 24.92 -17.21
N PRO A 245 -10.20 25.75 -16.17
CA PRO A 245 -9.60 27.08 -16.31
C PRO A 245 -8.12 26.99 -16.70
N GLU A 246 -7.52 28.14 -16.99
CA GLU A 246 -6.06 28.24 -17.06
C GLU A 246 -5.43 27.83 -15.74
N VAL A 247 -4.25 27.23 -15.84
CA VAL A 247 -3.48 26.75 -14.69
C VAL A 247 -2.31 27.67 -14.42
N THR A 248 -1.92 27.76 -13.15
CA THR A 248 -0.76 28.53 -12.71
C THR A 248 0.07 27.68 -11.77
N GLY A 249 1.38 27.63 -12.01
CA GLY A 249 2.31 26.92 -11.13
C GLY A 249 2.33 27.50 -9.72
N GLY A 250 2.54 26.64 -8.73
CA GLY A 250 2.65 27.03 -7.32
C GLY A 250 3.58 26.11 -6.54
N THR A 251 4.00 26.59 -5.36
CA THR A 251 4.93 25.91 -4.41
C THR A 251 6.18 25.31 -5.06
N ASP A 252 6.17 24.02 -5.37
CA ASP A 252 7.30 23.24 -5.87
C ASP A 252 7.34 23.13 -7.41
N ALA A 253 6.24 23.52 -8.08
CA ALA A 253 6.14 23.63 -9.53
C ALA A 253 6.49 25.05 -9.97
N SER A 254 7.53 25.20 -10.81
CA SER A 254 7.88 26.52 -11.35
C SER A 254 6.88 27.01 -12.40
N ARG A 255 6.10 26.09 -12.99
CA ARG A 255 5.08 26.35 -14.01
C ARG A 255 4.13 25.16 -14.09
N ALA A 256 2.88 25.41 -14.46
CA ALA A 256 1.89 24.39 -14.83
C ALA A 256 1.29 24.78 -16.17
N ASP A 257 1.10 23.83 -17.07
CA ASP A 257 0.55 24.06 -18.41
C ASP A 257 -0.40 22.93 -18.82
N TRP A 258 -1.34 23.28 -19.70
CA TRP A 258 -2.06 22.30 -20.52
C TRP A 258 -1.20 21.94 -21.72
N VAL A 259 -0.82 20.66 -21.83
CA VAL A 259 0.01 20.14 -22.91
C VAL A 259 -0.81 19.15 -23.75
N GLU A 260 -0.75 19.27 -25.07
CA GLU A 260 -1.39 18.33 -25.98
C GLU A 260 -0.83 16.92 -25.77
N ILE A 261 -1.69 15.90 -25.75
CA ILE A 261 -1.25 14.51 -25.49
C ILE A 261 -0.18 14.09 -26.51
N GLU A 262 -0.39 14.39 -27.78
CA GLU A 262 0.54 14.06 -28.87
C GLU A 262 1.93 14.70 -28.66
N GLU A 263 1.98 15.93 -28.13
CA GLU A 263 3.23 16.60 -27.77
C GLU A 263 3.87 15.97 -26.53
N SER A 264 3.07 15.67 -25.51
CA SER A 264 3.54 15.09 -24.25
C SER A 264 4.19 13.72 -24.44
N LEU A 265 3.66 12.89 -25.36
CA LEU A 265 4.19 11.57 -25.68
C LEU A 265 5.51 11.63 -26.48
N GLY A 266 5.83 12.79 -27.07
CA GLY A 266 7.13 13.05 -27.70
C GLY A 266 8.20 13.55 -26.73
N THR A 267 7.82 13.85 -25.47
CA THR A 267 8.70 14.49 -24.48
C THR A 267 8.99 13.54 -23.32
N ARG A 268 10.26 13.46 -22.90
CA ARG A 268 10.60 12.68 -21.70
C ARG A 268 10.03 13.35 -20.45
N LEU A 269 9.12 12.64 -19.77
CA LEU A 269 8.62 13.04 -18.45
C LEU A 269 9.55 12.53 -17.34
N ALA A 270 9.52 13.20 -16.18
CA ALA A 270 10.28 12.77 -15.01
C ALA A 270 9.83 11.40 -14.48
N PHE A 271 10.75 10.66 -13.85
CA PHE A 271 10.47 9.33 -13.27
C PHE A 271 9.86 8.35 -14.29
N ASP A 272 8.83 7.61 -13.89
CA ASP A 272 8.01 6.71 -14.70
C ASP A 272 6.71 7.37 -15.20
N HIS A 273 6.63 8.71 -15.19
CA HIS A 273 5.38 9.45 -15.48
C HIS A 273 4.87 9.26 -16.91
N GLU A 274 5.75 9.00 -17.87
CA GLU A 274 5.36 8.66 -19.24
C GLU A 274 4.54 7.36 -19.28
N GLN A 275 4.99 6.33 -18.54
CA GLN A 275 4.26 5.07 -18.42
C GLN A 275 2.91 5.29 -17.71
N ILE A 276 2.90 6.08 -16.63
CA ILE A 276 1.67 6.42 -15.91
C ILE A 276 0.67 7.11 -16.84
N LEU A 277 1.12 8.09 -17.62
CA LEU A 277 0.29 8.83 -18.55
C LEU A 277 -0.30 7.92 -19.62
N LEU A 278 0.53 7.10 -20.27
CA LEU A 278 0.08 6.16 -21.31
C LEU A 278 -0.99 5.19 -20.80
N GLN A 279 -0.76 4.57 -19.64
CA GLN A 279 -1.69 3.60 -19.07
C GLN A 279 -2.99 4.27 -18.61
N THR A 280 -2.90 5.47 -18.03
CA THR A 280 -4.07 6.23 -17.58
C THR A 280 -4.87 6.80 -18.75
N LEU A 281 -4.21 7.21 -19.83
CA LEU A 281 -4.85 7.63 -21.07
C LEU A 281 -5.65 6.48 -21.70
N GLU A 282 -5.09 5.27 -21.72
CA GLU A 282 -5.83 4.10 -22.22
C GLU A 282 -7.02 3.73 -21.31
N HIS A 283 -6.89 3.92 -19.99
CA HIS A 283 -8.03 3.83 -19.08
C HIS A 283 -9.11 4.88 -19.40
N ALA A 284 -8.73 6.14 -19.61
CA ALA A 284 -9.65 7.20 -20.00
C ALA A 284 -10.37 6.90 -21.32
N ARG A 285 -9.66 6.38 -22.32
CA ARG A 285 -10.23 5.98 -23.62
C ARG A 285 -11.26 4.86 -23.48
N ARG A 286 -10.99 3.86 -22.62
CA ARG A 286 -11.95 2.81 -22.28
C ARG A 286 -13.19 3.34 -21.57
N LEU A 287 -13.06 4.35 -20.70
CA LEU A 287 -14.25 4.97 -20.09
C LEU A 287 -15.23 5.51 -21.14
N LEU A 288 -14.75 6.05 -22.26
CA LEU A 288 -15.62 6.51 -23.36
C LEU A 288 -16.27 5.35 -24.13
N GLU A 289 -15.70 4.15 -24.14
CA GLU A 289 -16.31 3.01 -24.80
C GLU A 289 -17.57 2.51 -24.08
N TYR A 290 -17.55 2.62 -22.74
CA TYR A 290 -18.58 2.04 -21.88
C TYR A 290 -19.47 3.07 -21.18
N THR A 291 -19.13 4.36 -21.20
CA THR A 291 -19.87 5.40 -20.46
C THR A 291 -20.25 6.59 -21.31
N THR A 292 -21.19 7.40 -20.84
CA THR A 292 -21.65 8.62 -21.53
C THR A 292 -20.80 9.86 -21.22
N ILE A 293 -19.60 9.69 -20.64
CA ILE A 293 -18.76 10.80 -20.16
C ILE A 293 -18.40 11.81 -21.25
N ALA A 294 -18.26 11.38 -22.51
CA ALA A 294 -18.01 12.26 -23.65
C ALA A 294 -19.06 13.37 -23.79
N ALA A 295 -20.34 13.08 -23.48
CA ALA A 295 -21.40 14.09 -23.57
C ALA A 295 -21.26 15.21 -22.53
N ALA A 296 -20.47 15.01 -21.46
CA ALA A 296 -20.15 16.08 -20.52
C ALA A 296 -19.29 17.18 -21.17
N PHE A 297 -18.51 16.85 -22.20
CA PHE A 297 -17.67 17.80 -22.94
C PHE A 297 -18.42 18.64 -23.97
N CYS A 298 -19.67 18.30 -24.23
CA CYS A 298 -20.50 19.07 -25.14
C CYS A 298 -21.18 20.24 -24.43
N PRO A 299 -21.54 21.32 -25.16
CA PRO A 299 -22.42 22.36 -24.64
C PRO A 299 -23.75 21.79 -24.14
N LYS A 300 -24.55 22.59 -23.41
CA LYS A 300 -25.90 22.17 -22.95
C LYS A 300 -26.74 21.58 -24.08
N GLU A 301 -26.60 22.12 -25.29
CA GLU A 301 -27.23 21.60 -26.50
C GLU A 301 -26.20 21.45 -27.61
N PHE A 302 -26.13 20.26 -28.17
CA PHE A 302 -25.06 19.89 -29.09
C PHE A 302 -25.56 19.02 -30.22
N THR A 303 -24.80 19.00 -31.30
CA THR A 303 -25.02 18.14 -32.46
C THR A 303 -24.26 16.83 -32.26
N ILE A 304 -24.70 15.75 -32.91
CA ILE A 304 -23.94 14.48 -32.95
C ILE A 304 -22.54 14.69 -33.55
N GLY A 305 -22.35 15.69 -34.41
CA GLY A 305 -21.05 16.08 -34.94
C GLY A 305 -20.10 16.63 -33.88
N GLU A 306 -20.59 17.48 -32.98
CA GLU A 306 -19.81 18.01 -31.84
C GLU A 306 -19.46 16.89 -30.84
N LEU A 307 -20.40 15.97 -30.59
CA LEU A 307 -20.11 14.79 -29.77
C LEU A 307 -19.04 13.90 -30.43
N ARG A 308 -19.11 13.69 -31.74
CA ARG A 308 -18.11 12.92 -32.49
C ARG A 308 -16.72 13.54 -32.33
N GLN A 309 -16.60 14.87 -32.41
CA GLN A 309 -15.32 15.56 -32.22
C GLN A 309 -14.71 15.29 -30.84
N VAL A 310 -15.53 15.16 -29.79
CA VAL A 310 -15.04 14.76 -28.45
C VAL A 310 -14.44 13.36 -28.48
N TYR A 311 -15.14 12.39 -29.11
CA TYR A 311 -14.61 11.03 -29.24
C TYR A 311 -13.32 10.99 -30.07
N GLU A 312 -13.28 11.71 -31.19
CA GLU A 312 -12.09 11.79 -32.06
C GLU A 312 -10.89 12.40 -31.30
N ALA A 313 -11.11 13.47 -30.53
CA ALA A 313 -10.08 14.10 -29.73
C ALA A 313 -9.51 13.17 -28.65
N VAL A 314 -10.36 12.39 -27.97
CA VAL A 314 -9.90 11.50 -26.89
C VAL A 314 -9.28 10.20 -27.43
N TRP A 315 -9.86 9.63 -28.49
CA TRP A 315 -9.36 8.39 -29.09
C TRP A 315 -8.18 8.61 -30.04
N GLY A 316 -7.94 9.84 -30.50
CA GLY A 316 -6.85 10.17 -31.42
C GLY A 316 -7.04 9.59 -32.83
N ILE A 317 -8.28 9.31 -33.24
CA ILE A 317 -8.61 8.69 -34.53
C ILE A 317 -9.84 9.35 -35.16
N GLY A 318 -9.88 9.39 -36.48
CA GLY A 318 -11.07 9.82 -37.23
C GLY A 318 -12.19 8.78 -37.20
N LEU A 319 -13.42 9.23 -36.97
CA LEU A 319 -14.60 8.38 -36.93
C LEU A 319 -15.51 8.63 -38.13
N ASN A 320 -15.98 7.54 -38.75
CA ASN A 320 -16.96 7.61 -39.83
C ASN A 320 -18.27 8.26 -39.31
N PRO A 321 -18.69 9.41 -39.87
CA PRO A 321 -19.84 10.16 -39.35
C PRO A 321 -21.16 9.38 -39.38
N GLN A 322 -21.41 8.58 -40.42
CA GLN A 322 -22.66 7.83 -40.58
C GLN A 322 -22.75 6.69 -39.56
N ASN A 323 -21.68 5.92 -39.39
CA ASN A 323 -21.61 4.84 -38.41
C ASN A 323 -21.73 5.36 -36.98
N PHE A 324 -21.02 6.45 -36.67
CA PHE A 324 -21.12 7.09 -35.36
C PHE A 324 -22.55 7.57 -35.10
N HIS A 325 -23.16 8.27 -36.05
CA HIS A 325 -24.54 8.75 -35.92
C HIS A 325 -25.54 7.61 -35.69
N ARG A 326 -25.41 6.49 -36.43
CA ARG A 326 -26.24 5.30 -36.23
C ARG A 326 -26.07 4.70 -34.84
N LYS A 327 -24.83 4.55 -34.35
CA LYS A 327 -24.55 4.01 -33.01
C LYS A 327 -25.16 4.89 -31.92
N VAL A 328 -24.85 6.19 -31.95
CA VAL A 328 -25.31 7.15 -30.94
C VAL A 328 -26.84 7.18 -30.83
N ARG A 329 -27.57 7.19 -31.95
CA ARG A 329 -29.04 7.15 -31.93
C ARG A 329 -29.63 5.81 -31.52
N GLY A 330 -28.92 4.72 -31.80
CA GLY A 330 -29.34 3.38 -31.42
C GLY A 330 -29.15 3.09 -29.93
N THR A 331 -28.34 3.89 -29.22
CA THR A 331 -28.12 3.74 -27.77
C THR A 331 -29.21 4.44 -26.98
N GLU A 332 -30.04 3.64 -26.31
CA GLU A 332 -31.13 4.12 -25.47
C GLU A 332 -30.61 5.01 -24.33
N GLY A 333 -31.31 6.12 -24.09
CA GLY A 333 -31.01 7.03 -22.97
C GLY A 333 -29.70 7.81 -23.11
N PHE A 334 -28.95 7.65 -24.20
CA PHE A 334 -27.70 8.40 -24.39
C PHE A 334 -27.96 9.88 -24.72
N LEU A 335 -28.90 10.14 -25.63
CA LEU A 335 -29.29 11.49 -26.05
C LEU A 335 -30.78 11.74 -25.88
N VAL A 336 -31.14 13.00 -25.62
CA VAL A 336 -32.52 13.49 -25.67
C VAL A 336 -32.64 14.50 -26.80
N ASP A 337 -33.54 14.24 -27.75
CA ASP A 337 -33.83 15.18 -28.83
C ASP A 337 -34.52 16.44 -28.28
N THR A 338 -34.06 17.61 -28.71
CA THR A 338 -34.64 18.89 -28.29
C THR A 338 -35.72 19.41 -29.24
N GLY A 339 -35.92 18.76 -30.39
CA GLY A 339 -36.77 19.21 -31.49
C GLY A 339 -36.21 20.41 -32.26
N ARG A 340 -35.07 20.96 -31.84
CA ARG A 340 -34.44 22.14 -32.47
C ARG A 340 -33.33 21.74 -33.42
N LYS A 341 -33.05 22.63 -34.37
CA LYS A 341 -31.96 22.49 -35.33
C LYS A 341 -31.07 23.72 -35.29
N ARG A 342 -29.77 23.51 -35.48
CA ARG A 342 -28.78 24.58 -35.65
C ARG A 342 -28.46 24.73 -37.13
N THR A 343 -28.71 25.92 -37.65
CA THR A 343 -28.33 26.27 -39.02
C THR A 343 -26.91 26.82 -38.99
N LYS A 344 -25.94 26.09 -39.53
CA LYS A 344 -24.62 26.62 -39.89
C LYS A 344 -24.63 26.93 -41.38
N GLN A 345 -24.12 28.08 -41.81
CA GLN A 345 -23.91 28.36 -43.24
C GLN A 345 -22.50 27.92 -43.68
N PRO A 346 -22.32 27.29 -44.87
CA PRO A 346 -23.33 26.61 -45.69
C PRO A 346 -23.46 25.12 -45.32
N GLY A 347 -24.68 24.61 -45.12
CA GLY A 347 -24.96 23.19 -44.85
C GLY A 347 -26.41 22.90 -44.41
N ARG A 348 -26.80 21.61 -44.37
CA ARG A 348 -28.11 21.17 -43.86
C ARG A 348 -28.22 21.47 -42.36
N PRO A 349 -29.36 21.97 -41.86
CA PRO A 349 -29.55 22.18 -40.42
C PRO A 349 -29.31 20.90 -39.62
N ALA A 350 -28.47 20.98 -38.59
CA ALA A 350 -28.11 19.84 -37.73
C ALA A 350 -29.01 19.78 -36.50
N GLU A 351 -29.52 18.60 -36.16
CA GLU A 351 -30.37 18.41 -34.98
C GLU A 351 -29.60 18.60 -33.67
N LEU A 352 -30.27 19.20 -32.69
CA LEU A 352 -29.74 19.49 -31.38
C LEU A 352 -30.25 18.50 -30.34
N PHE A 353 -29.32 18.00 -29.54
CA PHE A 353 -29.54 17.04 -28.49
C PHE A 353 -29.05 17.59 -27.15
N ARG A 354 -29.58 17.02 -26.07
CA ARG A 354 -29.05 17.13 -24.71
C ARG A 354 -28.53 15.78 -24.24
N ARG A 355 -27.65 15.80 -23.24
CA ARG A 355 -27.22 14.58 -22.55
C ARG A 355 -28.44 13.88 -21.95
N GLY A 356 -28.61 12.60 -22.26
CA GLY A 356 -29.64 11.76 -21.65
C GLY A 356 -29.24 11.19 -20.28
N PRO A 357 -30.16 10.49 -19.62
CA PRO A 357 -29.97 10.00 -18.25
C PRO A 357 -29.01 8.81 -18.15
N ALA A 358 -28.70 8.13 -19.26
CA ALA A 358 -27.82 6.97 -19.23
C ALA A 358 -26.41 7.35 -18.78
N GLN A 359 -25.83 6.55 -17.88
CA GLN A 359 -24.43 6.66 -17.47
C GLN A 359 -23.54 5.66 -18.18
N ILE A 360 -24.11 4.51 -18.55
CA ILE A 360 -23.45 3.39 -19.23
C ILE A 360 -23.99 3.29 -20.65
N LEU A 361 -23.12 2.94 -21.61
CA LEU A 361 -23.49 2.67 -23.00
C LEU A 361 -23.80 1.18 -23.18
N TYR A 362 -25.02 0.88 -23.65
CA TYR A 362 -25.41 -0.47 -24.05
C TYR A 362 -26.11 -0.43 -25.42
N PRO A 363 -25.57 -1.09 -26.47
CA PRO A 363 -24.25 -1.71 -26.50
C PRO A 363 -23.10 -0.68 -26.37
N PRO A 364 -21.88 -1.10 -25.97
CA PRO A 364 -20.74 -0.21 -25.86
C PRO A 364 -20.31 0.35 -27.22
N MET A 365 -19.76 1.55 -27.22
CA MET A 365 -19.17 2.18 -28.40
C MET A 365 -17.67 1.90 -28.45
N LEU A 366 -17.32 0.71 -28.92
CA LEU A 366 -15.92 0.29 -29.01
C LEU A 366 -15.12 1.19 -29.98
N ARG A 367 -13.90 1.54 -29.57
CA ARG A 367 -12.93 2.24 -30.42
C ARG A 367 -12.54 1.32 -31.58
N PRO A 368 -12.60 1.78 -32.84
CA PRO A 368 -12.05 1.04 -33.97
C PRO A 368 -10.59 0.64 -33.73
N SER A 369 -10.23 -0.59 -34.07
CA SER A 369 -8.82 -1.00 -34.12
C SER A 369 -8.12 -0.16 -35.19
N GLN A 370 -6.94 0.39 -34.89
CA GLN A 370 -6.07 0.93 -35.93
C GLN A 370 -5.65 -0.25 -36.82
N GLY A 371 -6.16 -0.24 -38.06
CA GLY A 371 -5.85 -1.25 -39.08
C GLY A 371 -4.52 -1.00 -39.74
#